data_AF-A0A9D7Y6B1-F1
#
_entry.id   AF-A0A9D7Y6B1-F1
#
_cell.length_a   1.000
_cell.length_b   1.000
_cell.length_c   1.000
_cell.angle_alpha   90.00
_cell.angle_beta   90.00
_cell.angle_gamma   90.00
#
_symmetry.space_group_name_H-M   'P 1'
#
loop_
_entity.id
_entity.type
_entity.pdbx_description
1 polymer ?
#
loop_
_entity_poly.entity_id
_entity_poly.type
_entity_poly.pdbx_seq_one_letter_code
_entity_poly.pdbx_strand_id
1 'polypeptide(L)'
;MKFFLKRIAANTLFLVLFFTNTANAQIIALPNDCKFKIGDEITWANPSLNDSNWSNIKLGASCLSPEMKKDVFVWMRIKFIIPQV
;
A
#
# COMPACT_ATOMS: atom_id res chain seq x y z
N MET A 1 51.08 -13.95 -17.67
CA MET A 1 49.62 -14.23 -17.77
C MET A 1 48.92 -14.37 -16.41
N LYS A 2 49.41 -15.18 -15.46
CA LYS A 2 48.77 -15.42 -14.14
C LYS A 2 48.52 -14.15 -13.27
N PHE A 3 49.37 -13.13 -13.34
CA PHE A 3 49.20 -11.87 -12.59
C PHE A 3 48.05 -10.99 -13.10
N PHE A 4 47.76 -11.04 -14.41
CA PHE A 4 46.72 -10.23 -15.04
C PHE A 4 45.32 -10.76 -14.71
N LEU A 5 45.16 -12.09 -14.69
CA LEU A 5 43.91 -12.75 -14.26
C LEU A 5 43.58 -12.50 -12.79
N LYS A 6 44.57 -12.49 -11.88
CA LYS A 6 44.35 -12.17 -10.46
C LYS A 6 43.86 -10.74 -10.25
N ARG A 7 44.35 -9.79 -11.04
CA ARG A 7 44.02 -8.36 -10.95
C ARG A 7 42.62 -8.05 -11.51
N ILE A 8 42.20 -8.77 -12.55
CA ILE A 8 40.82 -8.73 -13.04
C ILE A 8 39.87 -9.32 -11.99
N ALA A 9 40.16 -10.52 -11.47
CA ALA A 9 39.33 -11.19 -10.46
C ALA A 9 39.14 -10.35 -9.18
N ALA A 10 40.19 -9.64 -8.74
CA ALA A 10 40.11 -8.74 -7.58
C ALA A 10 39.20 -7.52 -7.85
N ASN A 11 39.25 -6.94 -9.05
CA ASN A 11 38.39 -5.81 -9.42
C ASN A 11 36.93 -6.23 -9.65
N THR A 12 36.67 -7.44 -10.18
CA THR A 12 35.30 -7.97 -10.27
C THR A 12 34.72 -8.28 -8.90
N LEU A 13 35.52 -8.82 -7.98
CA LEU A 13 35.09 -9.08 -6.59
C LEU A 13 34.74 -7.78 -5.87
N PHE A 14 35.53 -6.71 -6.09
CA PHE A 14 35.24 -5.40 -5.54
C PHE A 14 33.94 -4.82 -6.13
N LEU A 15 33.71 -4.94 -7.44
CA LEU A 15 32.48 -4.44 -8.08
C LEU A 15 31.21 -5.11 -7.53
N VAL A 16 31.22 -6.44 -7.30
CA VAL A 16 30.05 -7.18 -6.79
C VAL A 16 29.66 -6.78 -5.36
N LEU A 17 30.62 -6.33 -4.54
CA LEU A 17 30.39 -5.90 -3.16
C LEU A 17 29.75 -4.50 -3.04
N PHE A 18 29.85 -3.64 -4.06
CA PHE A 18 29.28 -2.29 -4.01
C PHE A 18 27.84 -2.20 -4.54
N PHE A 19 27.33 -3.23 -5.21
CA PHE A 19 26.00 -3.18 -5.86
C PHE A 19 24.88 -3.89 -5.09
N THR A 20 25.10 -4.41 -3.89
CA THR A 20 24.01 -5.00 -3.10
C THR A 20 23.24 -3.92 -2.35
N ASN A 21 22.42 -3.15 -3.06
CA ASN A 21 21.37 -2.33 -2.44
C ASN A 21 20.27 -3.27 -1.94
N THR A 22 20.32 -3.64 -0.65
CA THR A 22 19.24 -4.39 0.00
C THR A 22 18.09 -3.45 0.33
N ALA A 23 17.12 -3.35 -0.59
CA ALA A 23 15.84 -2.71 -0.29
C ALA A 23 15.02 -3.64 0.61
N ASN A 24 14.73 -3.22 1.84
CA ASN A 24 13.82 -3.93 2.73
C ASN A 24 12.41 -3.36 2.59
N ALA A 25 11.43 -4.22 2.32
CA ALA A 25 10.03 -3.83 2.35
C ALA A 25 9.59 -3.58 3.80
N GLN A 26 8.86 -2.49 4.03
CA GLN A 26 8.24 -2.22 5.32
C GLN A 26 6.83 -2.80 5.35
N ILE A 27 6.49 -3.47 6.46
CA ILE A 27 5.13 -3.92 6.73
C ILE A 27 4.46 -2.84 7.59
N ILE A 28 3.34 -2.32 7.09
CA ILE A 28 2.55 -1.30 7.79
C ILE A 28 1.20 -1.91 8.13
N ALA A 29 0.78 -1.76 9.39
CA ALA A 29 -0.56 -2.14 9.80
C ALA A 29 -1.57 -1.12 9.26
N LEU A 30 -2.57 -1.61 8.53
CA LEU A 30 -3.72 -0.80 8.14
C LEU A 30 -4.65 -0.57 9.35
N PRO A 31 -5.49 0.48 9.32
CA PRO A 31 -6.53 0.66 10.33
C PRO A 31 -7.47 -0.56 10.41
N ASN A 32 -7.98 -0.84 11.61
CA ASN A 32 -8.95 -1.93 11.81
C ASN A 32 -10.31 -1.65 11.16
N ASP A 33 -10.66 -0.37 11.01
CA ASP A 33 -11.94 0.08 10.48
C ASP A 33 -11.74 0.95 9.24
N CYS A 34 -12.75 0.98 8.38
CA CYS A 34 -12.82 1.88 7.24
C CYS A 34 -14.15 2.65 7.24
N LYS A 35 -14.13 3.81 6.59
CA LYS A 35 -15.33 4.60 6.33
C LYS A 35 -16.06 4.02 5.14
N PHE A 36 -17.39 3.88 5.22
CA PHE A 36 -18.21 3.41 4.11
C PHE A 36 -19.43 4.30 3.88
N LYS A 37 -19.85 4.39 2.60
CA LYS A 37 -21.06 5.10 2.18
C LYS A 37 -21.64 4.49 0.91
N ILE A 38 -22.96 4.35 0.88
CA ILE A 38 -23.72 3.89 -0.29
C ILE A 38 -23.95 5.09 -1.21
N GLY A 39 -23.77 4.88 -2.51
CA GLY A 39 -23.95 5.87 -3.57
C GLY A 39 -22.82 5.82 -4.58
N ASP A 40 -22.93 6.62 -5.63
CA ASP A 40 -21.99 6.63 -6.75
C ASP A 40 -21.58 8.06 -7.12
N GLU A 41 -20.77 8.68 -6.26
CA GLU A 41 -20.33 10.07 -6.41
C GLU A 41 -18.82 10.12 -6.61
N ILE A 42 -18.37 10.48 -7.81
CA ILE A 42 -16.94 10.51 -8.16
C ILE A 42 -16.11 11.46 -7.27
N THR A 43 -16.75 12.50 -6.74
CA THR A 43 -16.13 13.45 -5.82
C THR A 43 -15.65 12.79 -4.52
N TRP A 44 -16.17 11.60 -4.18
CA TRP A 44 -15.77 10.85 -3.01
C TRP A 44 -14.37 10.22 -3.13
N ALA A 45 -13.74 10.26 -4.31
CA ALA A 45 -12.33 9.89 -4.47
C ALA A 45 -11.36 10.96 -3.93
N ASN A 46 -11.82 12.20 -3.69
CA ASN A 46 -10.95 13.29 -3.28
C ASN A 46 -10.28 12.97 -1.91
N PRO A 47 -8.94 13.01 -1.79
CA PRO A 47 -8.26 12.73 -0.53
C PRO A 47 -8.64 13.72 0.59
N SER A 48 -8.99 14.96 0.24
CA SER A 48 -9.40 16.02 1.18
C SER A 48 -10.89 15.98 1.55
N LEU A 49 -11.67 15.03 1.03
CA LEU A 49 -13.08 14.87 1.41
C LEU A 49 -13.22 14.68 2.92
N ASN A 50 -14.15 15.45 3.52
CA ASN A 50 -14.59 15.23 4.88
C ASN A 50 -15.56 14.04 4.93
N ASP A 51 -15.07 12.92 5.44
CA ASP A 51 -15.79 11.65 5.60
C ASP A 51 -16.20 11.39 7.07
N SER A 52 -16.24 12.43 7.92
CA SER A 52 -16.59 12.27 9.34
C SER A 52 -18.01 11.76 9.56
N ASN A 53 -18.93 12.08 8.65
CA ASN A 53 -20.33 11.64 8.66
C ASN A 53 -20.57 10.29 7.96
N TRP A 54 -19.52 9.61 7.50
CA TRP A 54 -19.63 8.27 6.94
C TRP A 54 -19.65 7.23 8.06
N SER A 55 -20.38 6.15 7.81
CA SER A 55 -20.45 4.99 8.70
C SER A 55 -19.09 4.30 8.81
N ASN A 56 -18.82 3.67 9.95
CA ASN A 56 -17.63 2.83 10.13
C ASN A 56 -18.00 1.36 9.92
N ILE A 57 -17.11 0.61 9.27
CA ILE A 57 -17.18 -0.85 9.20
C ILE A 57 -15.79 -1.44 9.38
N LYS A 58 -15.70 -2.61 10.02
CA LYS A 58 -14.46 -3.37 10.13
C LYS A 58 -13.86 -3.60 8.74
N LEU A 59 -12.58 -3.30 8.58
CA LEU A 59 -11.87 -3.50 7.33
C LEU A 59 -11.95 -4.98 6.92
N GLY A 60 -12.39 -5.24 5.68
CA GLY A 60 -12.59 -6.59 5.15
C GLY A 60 -13.92 -7.26 5.51
N ALA A 61 -14.78 -6.62 6.32
CA ALA A 61 -16.14 -7.12 6.55
C ALA A 61 -17.09 -6.75 5.39
N SER A 62 -18.19 -7.50 5.26
CA SER A 62 -19.24 -7.20 4.28
C SER A 62 -19.95 -5.90 4.62
N CYS A 63 -19.90 -4.92 3.72
CA CYS A 63 -20.69 -3.68 3.82
C CYS A 63 -22.14 -3.85 3.35
N LEU A 64 -22.45 -4.97 2.69
CA LEU A 64 -23.79 -5.28 2.21
C LEU A 64 -24.58 -6.03 3.29
N SER A 65 -25.81 -5.59 3.53
CA SER A 65 -26.78 -6.33 4.34
C SER A 65 -27.80 -7.04 3.42
N PRO A 66 -28.44 -8.12 3.89
CA PRO A 66 -29.48 -8.82 3.12
C PRO A 66 -30.69 -7.94 2.74
N GLU A 67 -30.85 -6.84 3.44
CA GLU A 67 -31.94 -5.87 3.32
C GLU A 67 -31.66 -4.82 2.22
N MET A 68 -30.42 -4.77 1.72
CA MET A 68 -30.04 -3.84 0.67
C MET A 68 -30.63 -4.22 -0.69
N LYS A 69 -30.93 -3.19 -1.50
CA LYS A 69 -31.31 -3.38 -2.89
C LYS A 69 -30.20 -4.12 -3.65
N LYS A 70 -30.61 -4.88 -4.67
CA LYS A 70 -29.69 -5.40 -5.68
C LYS A 70 -29.08 -4.21 -6.44
N ASP A 71 -27.81 -4.32 -6.81
CA ASP A 71 -27.06 -3.32 -7.61
C ASP A 71 -26.82 -1.96 -6.92
N VAL A 72 -26.23 -1.99 -5.73
CA VAL A 72 -25.78 -0.78 -5.03
C VAL A 72 -24.29 -0.52 -5.27
N PHE A 73 -23.95 0.74 -5.53
CA PHE A 73 -22.57 1.23 -5.47
C PHE A 73 -22.22 1.59 -4.03
N VAL A 74 -21.02 1.20 -3.60
CA VAL A 74 -20.50 1.49 -2.27
C VAL A 74 -19.09 2.01 -2.39
N TRP A 75 -18.79 3.06 -1.63
CA TRP A 75 -17.45 3.60 -1.49
C TRP A 75 -16.88 3.26 -0.12
N MET A 76 -15.60 2.89 -0.10
CA MET A 76 -14.83 2.62 1.11
C MET A 76 -13.60 3.53 1.15
N ARG A 77 -13.32 4.12 2.31
CA ARG A 77 -12.18 5.02 2.51
C ARG A 77 -11.36 4.60 3.72
N ILE A 78 -10.05 4.48 3.51
CA ILE A 78 -9.04 4.29 4.55
C ILE A 78 -8.05 5.45 4.52
N LYS A 79 -7.59 5.87 5.69
CA LYS A 79 -6.53 6.87 5.85
C LYS A 79 -5.41 6.24 6.65
N PHE A 80 -4.20 6.23 6.11
CA PHE A 80 -3.01 5.71 6.78
C PHE A 80 -1.82 6.63 6.47
N ILE A 81 -0.80 6.56 7.32
CA ILE A 81 0.42 7.35 7.19
C ILE A 81 1.47 6.49 6.50
N ILE A 82 2.04 6.99 5.41
CA ILE A 82 3.21 6.35 4.80
C ILE A 82 4.42 6.68 5.67
N PRO A 83 5.09 5.67 6.27
CA PRO A 83 6.30 5.89 7.02
C PRO A 83 7.38 6.47 6.11
N GLN A 84 8.14 7.43 6.62
CA GLN A 84 9.37 7.90 5.99
C GLN A 84 10.51 7.21 6.74
N VAL A 85 11.31 6.43 6.01
CA VAL A 85 12.54 5.80 6.48
C VAL A 85 13.75 6.58 6.04
#